data_AF-A0A1L7XPB4-F1
#
_entry.id   AF-A0A1L7XPB4-F1
#
_cell.length_a   1.000
_cell.length_b   1.000
_cell.length_c   1.000
_cell.angle_alpha   90.00
_cell.angle_beta   90.00
_cell.angle_gamma   90.00
#
_symmetry.space_group_name_H-M   'P 1'
#
loop_
_entity.id
_entity.type
_entity.pdbx_description
1 polymer ?
#
loop_
_entity_poly.entity_id
_entity_poly.type
_entity_poly.pdbx_seq_one_letter_code
_entity_poly.pdbx_strand_id
1 'polypeptide(L)'
;MMAMRSADQGRDIGAALDLFTSLMNHSCDPNAFVFCEGAQLRARSSRPIAAGEEITINYVDPSYDYSFRQKRLKPQYFFACQCERCRIDVMGQGPVSVHLRSRSPDFEDVQGQLLEFHSNLVQSSHEPCTLEDLRDKEDQMGLIGTAGFLNNGWPDYVQPGPEILQSFALIYLLQDELERSLRLCLKLCFIIGESTYGTSSPQWVHILSVLVQVLAAMVHRPKANPPSGTLSKTKIPLPEIHGACLCQFAEAVKGMYGADSAFARAADQLLEWEMNERRKLMSNDGFIAQFRKEYSALFQWADAQ
;
A
#
# COMPACT_ATOMS: atom_id res chain seq x y z
N MET A 1 20.83 -8.19 -9.08
CA MET A 1 19.80 -9.23 -8.90
C MET A 1 18.59 -8.57 -8.30
N MET A 2 17.48 -8.54 -9.03
CA MET A 2 16.23 -7.91 -8.55
C MET A 2 15.38 -8.98 -7.87
N ALA A 3 14.92 -8.72 -6.65
CA ALA A 3 13.95 -9.57 -5.99
C ALA A 3 12.61 -9.43 -6.71
N MET A 4 12.07 -10.54 -7.18
CA MET A 4 10.73 -10.58 -7.77
C MET A 4 9.73 -10.65 -6.63
N ARG A 5 8.87 -9.64 -6.51
CA ARG A 5 7.80 -9.62 -5.50
C ARG A 5 6.49 -10.07 -6.11
N SER A 6 5.74 -10.88 -5.38
CA SER A 6 4.36 -11.17 -5.77
C SER A 6 3.51 -9.90 -5.67
N ALA A 7 2.62 -9.69 -6.64
CA ALA A 7 1.75 -8.52 -6.69
C ALA A 7 0.74 -8.45 -5.52
N ASP A 8 0.49 -9.57 -4.84
CA ASP A 8 -0.56 -9.74 -3.83
C ASP A 8 -0.05 -9.86 -2.38
N GLN A 9 1.24 -10.16 -2.15
CA GLN A 9 1.73 -10.54 -0.81
C GLN A 9 3.05 -9.88 -0.39
N GLY A 10 3.67 -9.06 -1.26
CA GLY A 10 4.96 -8.43 -0.95
C GLY A 10 6.14 -9.39 -0.73
N ARG A 11 5.89 -10.70 -0.83
CA ARG A 11 6.85 -11.80 -0.68
C ARG A 11 7.75 -11.90 -1.89
N ASP A 12 9.04 -12.13 -1.64
CA ASP A 12 9.99 -12.48 -2.67
C ASP A 12 9.70 -13.90 -3.18
N ILE A 13 9.28 -14.00 -4.44
CA ILE A 13 8.98 -15.28 -5.12
C ILE A 13 10.17 -15.81 -5.91
N GLY A 14 11.24 -15.01 -6.03
CA GLY A 14 12.48 -15.41 -6.67
C GLY A 14 13.39 -14.24 -6.99
N ALA A 15 14.41 -14.52 -7.80
CA ALA A 15 15.38 -13.55 -8.26
C ALA A 15 15.46 -13.56 -9.79
N ALA A 16 15.64 -12.39 -10.38
CA ALA A 16 15.84 -12.23 -11.82
C ALA A 16 17.15 -11.48 -12.13
N LEU A 17 17.73 -11.84 -13.27
CA LEU A 17 18.81 -11.10 -13.93
C LEU A 17 18.29 -10.63 -15.28
N ASP A 18 18.19 -9.32 -15.46
CA ASP A 18 17.76 -8.71 -16.70
C ASP A 18 18.67 -7.53 -17.03
N LEU A 19 19.22 -7.55 -18.24
CA LEU A 19 20.26 -6.61 -18.66
C LEU A 19 19.69 -5.21 -18.89
N PHE A 20 18.44 -5.09 -19.36
CA PHE A 20 17.84 -3.80 -19.70
C PHE A 20 17.45 -3.00 -18.45
N THR A 21 16.76 -3.64 -17.50
CA THR A 21 16.44 -3.02 -16.21
C THR A 21 17.70 -2.70 -15.40
N SER A 22 18.77 -3.49 -15.55
CA SER A 22 20.06 -3.21 -14.89
C SER A 22 20.79 -1.97 -15.43
N LEU A 23 20.38 -1.41 -16.58
CA LEU A 23 20.91 -0.14 -17.10
C LEU A 23 20.24 1.08 -16.45
N MET A 24 19.08 0.92 -15.80
CA MET A 24 18.31 2.04 -15.24
C MET A 24 18.90 2.44 -13.90
N ASN A 25 19.43 3.66 -13.81
CA ASN A 25 20.03 4.16 -12.58
C ASN A 25 19.01 4.44 -11.48
N HIS A 26 19.51 4.62 -10.26
CA HIS A 26 18.68 4.94 -9.11
C HIS A 26 18.35 6.43 -9.00
N SER A 27 17.09 6.73 -8.69
CA SER A 27 16.67 8.00 -8.06
C SER A 27 15.76 7.69 -6.87
N CYS A 28 15.85 8.47 -5.78
CA CYS A 28 14.86 8.40 -4.69
C CYS A 28 13.53 9.08 -5.05
N ASP A 29 13.48 9.73 -6.21
CA ASP A 29 12.28 10.24 -6.87
C ASP A 29 12.33 9.83 -8.36
N PRO A 30 12.03 8.56 -8.66
CA PRO A 30 12.21 8.02 -10.00
C PRO A 30 11.07 8.40 -10.93
N ASN A 31 11.34 8.26 -12.23
CA ASN A 31 10.35 8.45 -13.28
C ASN A 31 9.83 7.14 -13.88
N ALA A 32 10.38 6.00 -13.46
CA ALA A 32 9.89 4.68 -13.80
C ALA A 32 9.92 3.73 -12.61
N PHE A 33 9.15 2.66 -12.71
CA PHE A 33 9.20 1.52 -11.80
C PHE A 33 9.21 0.22 -12.59
N VAL A 34 9.72 -0.84 -11.96
CA VAL A 34 9.82 -2.18 -12.56
C VAL A 34 8.94 -3.13 -11.77
N PHE A 35 8.18 -3.96 -12.47
CA PHE A 35 7.35 -5.00 -11.89
C PHE A 35 7.45 -6.28 -12.70
N CYS A 36 7.07 -7.40 -12.09
CA CYS A 36 7.01 -8.70 -12.76
C CYS A 36 5.57 -9.01 -13.17
N GLU A 37 5.40 -9.50 -14.39
CA GLU A 37 4.16 -10.10 -14.86
C GLU A 37 4.47 -11.54 -15.31
N GLY A 38 4.13 -12.51 -14.46
CA GLY A 38 4.62 -13.88 -14.63
C GLY A 38 6.15 -13.91 -14.60
N ALA A 39 6.77 -14.42 -15.67
CA ALA A 39 8.22 -14.47 -15.83
C ALA A 39 8.81 -13.27 -16.60
N GLN A 40 8.01 -12.23 -16.91
CA GLN A 40 8.47 -11.06 -17.65
C GLN A 40 8.65 -9.86 -16.72
N LEU A 41 9.81 -9.20 -16.81
CA LEU A 41 10.04 -7.90 -16.20
C LEU A 41 9.50 -6.81 -17.12
N ARG A 42 8.66 -5.93 -16.56
CA ARG A 42 8.11 -4.76 -17.24
C ARG A 42 8.57 -3.51 -16.52
N ALA A 43 9.00 -2.51 -17.28
CA ALA A 43 9.28 -1.17 -16.78
C ALA A 43 8.21 -0.21 -17.31
N ARG A 44 7.71 0.67 -16.46
CA ARG A 44 6.69 1.66 -16.83
C ARG A 44 6.99 2.99 -16.18
N SER A 45 6.70 4.06 -16.92
CA SER A 45 6.84 5.42 -16.42
C SER A 45 5.82 5.70 -15.31
N SER A 46 6.27 6.24 -14.18
CA SER A 46 5.42 6.73 -13.08
C SER A 46 4.92 8.17 -13.33
N ARG A 47 5.57 8.89 -14.25
CA ARG A 47 5.22 10.24 -14.69
C ARG A 47 5.67 10.46 -16.14
N PRO A 48 5.19 11.51 -16.84
CA PRO A 48 5.74 11.89 -18.14
C PRO A 48 7.27 12.04 -18.08
N ILE A 49 7.96 11.54 -19.11
CA ILE A 49 9.42 11.57 -19.26
C ILE A 49 9.75 12.42 -20.48
N ALA A 50 10.57 13.45 -20.31
CA ALA A 50 10.96 14.33 -21.41
C ALA A 50 12.00 13.65 -22.32
N ALA A 51 12.08 14.08 -23.59
CA ALA A 51 13.11 13.59 -24.51
C ALA A 51 14.52 13.95 -23.97
N GLY A 52 15.39 12.93 -23.86
CA GLY A 52 16.72 13.08 -23.28
C GLY A 52 16.78 13.03 -21.75
N GLU A 53 15.64 12.91 -21.06
CA GLU A 53 15.62 12.63 -19.63
C GLU A 53 16.04 11.18 -19.34
N GLU A 54 16.89 10.99 -18.34
CA GLU A 54 17.33 9.66 -17.91
C GLU A 54 16.18 8.87 -17.27
N ILE A 55 16.02 7.61 -17.66
CA ILE A 55 15.07 6.70 -17.02
C ILE A 55 15.70 6.18 -15.73
N THR A 56 15.06 6.44 -14.60
CA THR A 56 15.52 6.04 -13.27
C THR A 56 14.47 5.24 -12.52
N ILE A 57 14.92 4.34 -11.65
CA ILE A 57 14.09 3.46 -10.82
C ILE A 57 14.50 3.52 -9.34
N ASN A 58 13.69 2.92 -8.47
CA ASN A 58 14.02 2.75 -7.06
C ASN A 58 14.82 1.47 -6.83
N TYR A 59 16.00 1.57 -6.23
CA TYR A 59 16.77 0.42 -5.74
C TYR A 59 16.47 0.10 -4.27
N VAL A 60 15.98 1.10 -3.55
CA VAL A 60 15.53 1.06 -2.17
C VAL A 60 14.17 1.74 -2.12
N ASP A 61 13.32 1.35 -1.17
CA ASP A 61 12.01 2.00 -1.05
C ASP A 61 12.18 3.51 -0.84
N PRO A 62 11.63 4.35 -1.75
CA PRO A 62 11.71 5.79 -1.62
C PRO A 62 11.00 6.27 -0.36
N SER A 63 10.04 5.54 0.19
CA SER A 63 9.27 5.97 1.35
C SER A 63 10.11 6.12 2.63
N TYR A 64 11.27 5.42 2.69
CA TYR A 64 12.25 5.59 3.75
C TYR A 64 12.90 6.97 3.71
N ASP A 65 13.49 7.37 4.82
CA ASP A 65 14.13 8.65 4.96
C ASP A 65 15.58 8.66 4.49
N TYR A 66 16.17 9.86 4.41
CA TYR A 66 17.42 10.06 3.70
C TYR A 66 18.56 9.17 4.19
N SER A 67 18.84 9.13 5.49
CA SER A 67 19.98 8.35 5.96
C SER A 67 19.75 6.85 5.75
N PHE A 68 18.52 6.36 5.92
CA PHE A 68 18.23 4.94 5.77
C PHE A 68 18.41 4.52 4.31
N ARG A 69 17.90 5.33 3.36
CA ARG A 69 18.17 5.13 1.93
C ARG A 69 19.68 5.12 1.64
N GLN A 70 20.45 6.08 2.16
CA GLN A 70 21.90 6.12 1.96
C GLN A 70 22.63 4.92 2.59
N LYS A 71 22.23 4.49 3.79
CA LYS A 71 22.80 3.33 4.51
C LYS A 71 22.53 2.03 3.75
N ARG A 72 21.40 1.90 3.05
CA ARG A 72 21.12 0.72 2.21
C ARG A 72 21.83 0.79 0.85
N LEU A 73 21.88 1.96 0.22
CA LEU A 73 22.49 2.12 -1.10
C LEU A 73 24.00 1.92 -1.11
N LYS A 74 24.72 2.50 -0.14
CA LYS A 74 26.19 2.48 -0.10
C LYS A 74 26.80 1.07 -0.07
N PRO A 75 26.44 0.16 0.86
CA PRO A 75 27.07 -1.16 0.93
C PRO A 75 26.64 -2.09 -0.21
N GLN A 76 25.44 -1.92 -0.76
CA GLN A 76 24.89 -2.82 -1.77
C GLN A 76 25.22 -2.40 -3.21
N TYR A 77 25.24 -1.09 -3.48
CA TYR A 77 25.41 -0.53 -4.82
C TYR A 77 26.63 0.37 -4.95
N PHE A 78 27.40 0.58 -3.88
CA PHE A 78 28.68 1.28 -3.89
C PHE A 78 28.62 2.75 -4.34
N PHE A 79 27.48 3.42 -4.18
CA PHE A 79 27.33 4.85 -4.44
C PHE A 79 26.52 5.57 -3.35
N ALA A 80 26.63 6.89 -3.30
CA ALA A 80 25.78 7.76 -2.50
C ALA A 80 24.81 8.52 -3.42
N CYS A 81 23.50 8.41 -3.20
CA CYS A 81 22.52 9.07 -4.07
C CYS A 81 22.57 10.59 -3.89
N GLN A 82 22.56 11.32 -5.00
CA GLN A 82 22.58 12.79 -5.04
C GLN A 82 21.39 13.36 -5.84
N CYS A 83 20.30 12.60 -5.97
CA CYS A 83 19.09 13.06 -6.65
C CYS A 83 18.49 14.29 -5.96
N GLU A 84 17.57 15.00 -6.64
CA GLU A 84 16.97 16.23 -6.14
C GLU A 84 16.35 16.06 -4.75
N ARG A 85 15.61 14.97 -4.54
CA ARG A 85 15.05 14.63 -3.24
C ARG A 85 16.11 14.49 -2.15
N CYS A 86 17.23 13.81 -2.44
CA CYS A 86 18.33 13.69 -1.48
C CYS A 86 18.96 15.06 -1.18
N ARG A 87 19.05 15.97 -2.15
CA ARG A 87 19.55 17.33 -1.92
C ARG A 87 18.62 18.12 -0.99
N ILE A 88 17.31 18.04 -1.23
CA ILE A 88 16.28 18.68 -0.38
C ILE A 88 16.31 18.12 1.05
N ASP A 89 16.37 16.80 1.18
CA ASP A 89 16.41 16.13 2.50
C ASP A 89 17.64 16.57 3.32
N VAL A 90 18.81 16.71 2.68
CA VAL A 90 20.05 17.19 3.33
C VAL A 90 19.92 18.63 3.82
N MET A 91 19.19 19.48 3.10
CA MET A 91 18.93 20.87 3.51
C MET A 91 17.92 20.97 4.66
N GLY A 92 17.41 19.84 5.17
CA GLY A 92 16.39 19.83 6.22
C GLY A 92 15.04 20.35 5.74
N GLN A 93 14.79 20.35 4.43
CA GLN A 93 13.54 20.79 3.81
C GLN A 93 12.70 19.60 3.30
N GLY A 94 13.09 18.38 3.66
CA GLY A 94 12.43 17.13 3.30
C GLY A 94 11.17 16.84 4.13
N PRO A 95 10.47 15.71 3.86
CA PRO A 95 9.26 15.31 4.56
C PRO A 95 9.50 15.08 6.07
N VAL A 96 8.40 15.02 6.83
CA VAL A 96 8.34 14.97 8.32
C VAL A 96 9.34 14.00 8.96
N SER A 97 9.67 12.88 8.31
CA SER A 97 10.68 11.91 8.79
C SER A 97 12.06 12.52 9.04
N VAL A 98 12.46 13.52 8.25
CA VAL A 98 13.73 14.26 8.43
C VAL A 98 13.69 15.11 9.72
N HIS A 99 12.53 15.68 10.06
CA HIS A 99 12.34 16.45 11.29
C HIS A 99 12.18 15.56 12.54
N LEU A 100 11.61 14.37 12.40
CA LEU A 100 11.44 13.42 13.52
C LEU A 100 12.79 12.94 14.08
N ARG A 101 13.81 12.78 13.24
CA ARG A 101 15.19 12.48 13.69
C ARG A 101 15.77 13.52 14.64
N SER A 102 15.52 14.81 14.38
CA SER A 102 16.00 15.86 15.29
C SER A 102 15.38 15.75 16.68
N ARG A 103 14.25 15.04 16.80
CA ARG A 103 13.52 14.82 18.04
C ARG A 103 13.84 13.48 18.70
N SER A 104 14.45 12.53 17.98
CA SER A 104 14.78 11.20 18.52
C SER A 104 16.12 10.66 17.98
N PRO A 105 17.14 10.50 18.84
CA PRO A 105 18.43 9.94 18.44
C PRO A 105 18.35 8.45 18.05
N ASP A 106 17.36 7.71 18.56
CA ASP A 106 17.22 6.26 18.34
C ASP A 106 16.33 5.93 17.13
N PHE A 107 15.88 6.93 16.38
CA PHE A 107 14.94 6.78 15.27
C PHE A 107 15.37 5.72 14.24
N GLU A 108 16.65 5.72 13.86
CA GLU A 108 17.18 4.79 12.86
C GLU A 108 17.18 3.34 13.35
N ASP A 109 17.52 3.13 14.62
CA ASP A 109 17.58 1.79 15.22
C ASP A 109 16.17 1.23 15.37
N VAL A 110 15.22 2.06 15.80
CA VAL A 110 13.80 1.68 15.89
C VAL A 110 13.20 1.40 14.52
N GLN A 111 13.51 2.22 13.50
CA GLN A 111 13.09 1.94 12.12
C GLN A 111 13.62 0.59 11.62
N GLY A 112 14.88 0.28 11.95
CA GLY A 112 15.51 -1.01 11.65
C GLY A 112 14.78 -2.18 12.30
N GLN A 113 14.46 -2.08 13.59
CA GLN A 113 13.71 -3.10 14.33
C GLN A 113 12.30 -3.31 13.76
N LEU A 114 11.60 -2.23 13.39
CA LEU A 114 10.28 -2.32 12.76
C LEU A 114 10.34 -2.98 11.37
N LEU A 115 11.42 -2.76 10.60
CA LEU A 115 11.61 -3.42 9.31
C LEU A 115 11.87 -4.92 9.47
N GLU A 116 12.65 -5.31 10.48
CA GLU A 116 12.85 -6.71 10.83
C GLU A 116 11.54 -7.36 11.29
N PHE A 117 10.79 -6.68 12.16
CA PHE A 117 9.45 -7.09 12.56
C PHE A 117 8.53 -7.30 11.37
N HIS A 118 8.49 -6.35 10.42
CA HIS A 118 7.69 -6.44 9.20
C HIS A 118 8.07 -7.68 8.37
N SER A 119 9.36 -7.90 8.15
CA SER A 119 9.85 -9.08 7.43
C SER A 119 9.39 -10.37 8.09
N ASN A 120 9.50 -10.48 9.41
CA ASN A 120 9.07 -11.65 10.17
C ASN A 120 7.54 -11.84 10.13
N LEU A 121 6.78 -10.74 10.18
CA LEU A 121 5.33 -10.76 10.06
C LEU A 121 4.89 -11.31 8.69
N VAL A 122 5.51 -10.84 7.60
CA VAL A 122 5.22 -11.31 6.24
C VAL A 122 5.59 -12.80 6.09
N GLN A 123 6.75 -13.22 6.61
CA GLN A 123 7.20 -14.61 6.52
C GLN A 123 6.29 -15.59 7.27
N SER A 124 5.77 -15.19 8.44
CA SER A 124 4.87 -16.00 9.28
C SER A 124 3.39 -15.88 8.89
N SER A 125 3.04 -15.10 7.86
CA SER A 125 1.64 -14.82 7.49
C SER A 125 0.82 -16.04 7.02
N HIS A 126 1.50 -17.11 6.58
CA HIS A 126 0.85 -18.37 6.17
C HIS A 126 0.75 -19.40 7.28
N GLU A 127 1.43 -19.17 8.40
CA GLU A 127 1.39 -20.08 9.54
C GLU A 127 0.03 -19.92 10.24
N PRO A 128 -0.61 -21.02 10.68
CA PRO A 128 -1.79 -20.92 11.51
C PRO A 128 -1.48 -20.10 12.76
N CYS A 129 -2.18 -18.98 12.95
CA CYS A 129 -2.05 -18.13 14.13
C CYS A 129 -3.42 -17.87 14.75
N THR A 130 -3.47 -17.78 16.07
CA THR A 130 -4.66 -17.37 16.79
C THR A 130 -4.80 -15.85 16.79
N LEU A 131 -5.99 -15.34 17.16
CA LEU A 131 -6.18 -13.90 17.35
C LEU A 131 -5.35 -13.33 18.50
N GLU A 132 -5.02 -14.16 19.49
CA GLU A 132 -4.16 -13.73 20.60
C GLU A 132 -2.73 -13.55 20.10
N ASP A 133 -2.21 -14.47 19.29
CA ASP A 133 -0.89 -14.33 18.67
C ASP A 133 -0.78 -13.05 17.82
N LEU A 134 -1.87 -12.64 17.15
CA LEU A 134 -1.91 -11.40 16.39
C LEU A 134 -1.91 -10.16 17.28
N ARG A 135 -2.63 -10.19 18.41
CA ARG A 135 -2.63 -9.10 19.39
C ARG A 135 -1.26 -8.95 20.03
N ASP A 136 -0.60 -10.06 20.38
CA ASP A 136 0.77 -10.06 20.90
C ASP A 136 1.74 -9.42 19.91
N LYS A 137 1.57 -9.69 18.60
CA LYS A 137 2.35 -9.03 17.54
C LYS A 137 2.04 -7.53 17.44
N GLU A 138 0.79 -7.11 17.57
CA GLU A 138 0.42 -5.68 17.61
C GLU A 138 1.05 -4.97 18.83
N ASP A 139 1.01 -5.60 20.01
CA ASP A 139 1.62 -5.07 21.24
C ASP A 139 3.14 -4.98 21.10
N GLN A 140 3.78 -5.99 20.50
CA GLN A 140 5.20 -5.97 20.19
C GLN A 140 5.57 -4.80 19.26
N MET A 141 4.79 -4.55 18.21
CA MET A 141 4.97 -3.39 17.33
C MET A 141 4.89 -2.08 18.13
N GLY A 142 3.89 -1.96 19.01
CA GLY A 142 3.73 -0.79 19.89
C GLY A 142 4.93 -0.56 20.82
N LEU A 143 5.45 -1.63 21.42
CA LEU A 143 6.63 -1.59 22.29
C LEU A 143 7.88 -1.14 21.52
N ILE A 144 8.13 -1.68 20.32
CA ILE A 144 9.24 -1.23 19.48
C ILE A 144 9.08 0.25 19.14
N GLY A 145 7.88 0.68 18.75
CA GLY A 145 7.62 2.07 18.36
C GLY A 145 7.80 3.08 19.50
N THR A 146 7.37 2.75 20.71
CA THR A 146 7.49 3.64 21.89
C THR A 146 8.93 3.85 22.36
N ALA A 147 9.83 2.90 22.09
CA ALA A 147 11.26 3.06 22.38
C ALA A 147 11.87 4.26 21.64
N GLY A 148 11.32 4.64 20.49
CA GLY A 148 11.86 5.70 19.63
C GLY A 148 11.26 7.09 19.82
N PHE A 149 10.16 7.27 20.56
CA PHE A 149 9.39 8.51 20.48
C PHE A 149 8.74 8.96 21.80
N LEU A 150 9.50 9.25 22.87
CA LEU A 150 9.04 9.99 24.07
C LEU A 150 7.57 9.68 24.51
N ASN A 151 7.19 8.40 24.60
CA ASN A 151 5.85 7.87 24.95
C ASN A 151 4.73 7.99 23.90
N ASN A 152 4.99 8.51 22.71
CA ASN A 152 4.13 8.39 21.55
C ASN A 152 4.62 7.19 20.72
N GLY A 153 3.74 6.28 20.29
CA GLY A 153 4.15 5.16 19.43
C GLY A 153 4.77 5.61 18.10
N TRP A 154 5.26 4.65 17.32
CA TRP A 154 5.76 4.94 15.97
C TRP A 154 4.65 5.62 15.13
N PRO A 155 4.91 6.76 14.47
CA PRO A 155 3.87 7.43 13.70
C PRO A 155 3.38 6.56 12.55
N ASP A 156 2.05 6.37 12.44
CA ASP A 156 1.44 5.47 11.46
C ASP A 156 1.72 5.85 9.99
N TYR A 157 2.05 7.12 9.73
CA TYR A 157 2.39 7.65 8.40
C TYR A 157 3.87 7.55 8.05
N VAL A 158 4.72 7.09 8.98
CA VAL A 158 6.17 6.95 8.77
C VAL A 158 6.50 5.48 8.53
N GLN A 159 7.29 5.22 7.50
CA GLN A 159 7.66 3.86 7.11
C GLN A 159 8.65 3.23 8.09
N PRO A 160 8.48 1.94 8.45
CA PRO A 160 7.63 0.93 7.79
C PRO A 160 6.20 0.78 8.32
N GLY A 161 5.70 1.72 9.12
CA GLY A 161 4.37 1.65 9.76
C GLY A 161 3.22 1.28 8.80
N PRO A 162 3.03 2.00 7.68
CA PRO A 162 2.02 1.68 6.69
C PRO A 162 2.13 0.25 6.13
N GLU A 163 3.35 -0.23 5.84
CA GLU A 163 3.56 -1.60 5.33
C GLU A 163 3.22 -2.67 6.38
N ILE A 164 3.50 -2.40 7.66
CA ILE A 164 3.13 -3.31 8.76
C ILE A 164 1.61 -3.38 8.92
N LEU A 165 0.94 -2.23 8.97
CA LEU A 165 -0.52 -2.16 9.07
C LEU A 165 -1.20 -2.85 7.87
N GLN A 166 -0.60 -2.76 6.69
CA GLN A 166 -1.07 -3.44 5.49
C GLN A 166 -0.94 -4.96 5.61
N SER A 167 0.19 -5.46 6.11
CA SER A 167 0.36 -6.89 6.40
C SER A 167 -0.66 -7.39 7.42
N PHE A 168 -0.92 -6.64 8.49
CA PHE A 168 -1.97 -6.97 9.45
C PHE A 168 -3.36 -6.99 8.80
N ALA A 169 -3.70 -6.02 7.95
CA ALA A 169 -4.98 -6.00 7.26
C ALA A 169 -5.19 -7.25 6.42
N LEU A 170 -4.16 -7.70 5.68
CA LEU A 170 -4.21 -8.93 4.91
C LEU A 170 -4.35 -10.16 5.82
N ILE A 171 -3.58 -10.26 6.91
CA ILE A 171 -3.65 -11.40 7.83
C ILE A 171 -5.03 -11.49 8.49
N TYR A 172 -5.61 -10.36 8.91
CA TYR A 172 -6.97 -10.35 9.45
C TYR A 172 -8.03 -10.79 8.44
N LEU A 173 -7.89 -10.39 7.16
CA LEU A 173 -8.75 -10.90 6.10
C LEU A 173 -8.65 -12.43 5.98
N LEU A 174 -7.43 -12.98 6.02
CA LEU A 174 -7.21 -14.43 5.96
C LEU A 174 -7.77 -15.19 7.16
N GLN A 175 -7.84 -14.55 8.34
CA GLN A 175 -8.43 -15.11 9.56
C GLN A 175 -9.95 -14.85 9.70
N ASP A 176 -10.61 -14.32 8.66
CA ASP A 176 -12.05 -13.95 8.66
C ASP A 176 -12.41 -12.84 9.69
N GLU A 177 -11.42 -12.06 10.15
CA GLU A 177 -11.59 -10.88 11.03
C GLU A 177 -11.88 -9.62 10.20
N LEU A 178 -13.00 -9.65 9.48
CA LEU A 178 -13.34 -8.67 8.44
C LEU A 178 -13.43 -7.22 8.98
N GLU A 179 -13.95 -7.02 10.18
CA GLU A 179 -14.09 -5.65 10.74
C GLU A 179 -12.73 -5.01 11.02
N ARG A 180 -11.79 -5.76 11.61
CA ARG A 180 -10.42 -5.26 11.89
C ARG A 180 -9.68 -4.98 10.60
N SER A 181 -9.76 -5.90 9.65
CA SER A 181 -9.15 -5.74 8.32
C SER A 181 -9.69 -4.49 7.62
N LEU A 182 -11.01 -4.28 7.65
CA LEU A 182 -11.66 -3.10 7.06
C LEU A 182 -11.19 -1.80 7.72
N ARG A 183 -11.13 -1.75 9.05
CA ARG A 183 -10.66 -0.57 9.79
C ARG A 183 -9.22 -0.20 9.41
N LEU A 184 -8.34 -1.18 9.30
CA LEU A 184 -6.95 -0.96 8.88
C LEU A 184 -6.88 -0.49 7.42
N CYS A 185 -7.64 -1.09 6.50
CA CYS A 185 -7.69 -0.66 5.11
C CYS A 185 -8.15 0.80 4.98
N LEU A 186 -9.20 1.20 5.71
CA LEU A 186 -9.70 2.58 5.69
C LEU A 186 -8.67 3.57 6.27
N LYS A 187 -8.03 3.20 7.39
CA LYS A 187 -6.93 3.99 7.97
C LYS A 187 -5.78 4.17 6.97
N LEU A 188 -5.40 3.12 6.26
CA LEU A 188 -4.36 3.15 5.23
C LEU A 188 -4.77 3.99 4.01
N CYS A 189 -6.03 3.93 3.59
CA CYS A 189 -6.54 4.78 2.52
C CYS A 189 -6.37 6.27 2.86
N PHE A 190 -6.63 6.66 4.11
CA PHE A 190 -6.40 8.03 4.58
C PHE A 190 -4.90 8.39 4.57
N ILE A 191 -4.07 7.57 5.24
CA ILE A 191 -2.63 7.80 5.36
C ILE A 191 -1.93 7.90 3.99
N ILE A 192 -2.19 6.95 3.08
CA ILE A 192 -1.54 6.91 1.78
C ILE A 192 -2.16 7.91 0.81
N GLY A 193 -3.48 8.15 0.89
CA GLY A 193 -4.18 9.11 0.06
C GLY A 193 -3.61 10.54 0.19
N GLU A 194 -3.15 10.91 1.38
CA GLU A 194 -2.52 12.22 1.65
C GLU A 194 -1.00 12.24 1.44
N SER A 195 -0.37 11.11 1.13
CA SER A 195 1.09 11.01 1.00
C SER A 195 1.64 11.61 -0.31
N THR A 196 2.94 11.92 -0.34
CA THR A 196 3.61 12.51 -1.54
C THR A 196 3.43 11.68 -2.81
N TYR A 197 3.47 10.35 -2.72
CA TYR A 197 3.25 9.45 -3.85
C TYR A 197 1.78 9.06 -4.02
N GLY A 198 0.96 9.31 -3.00
CA GLY A 198 -0.50 9.31 -3.05
C GLY A 198 -1.09 8.04 -3.65
N THR A 199 -2.09 8.28 -4.50
CA THR A 199 -2.83 7.27 -5.27
C THR A 199 -2.06 6.71 -6.47
N SER A 200 -0.86 7.22 -6.75
CA SER A 200 0.01 6.81 -7.85
C SER A 200 1.16 5.92 -7.39
N SER A 201 0.87 4.99 -6.47
CA SER A 201 1.85 4.03 -5.93
C SER A 201 1.36 2.58 -6.00
N PRO A 202 2.27 1.58 -6.14
CA PRO A 202 1.90 0.16 -6.02
C PRO A 202 1.21 -0.17 -4.69
N GLN A 203 1.62 0.52 -3.61
CA GLN A 203 1.05 0.37 -2.28
C GLN A 203 -0.44 0.73 -2.26
N TRP A 204 -0.84 1.82 -2.94
CA TRP A 204 -2.23 2.22 -3.10
C TRP A 204 -3.08 1.13 -3.77
N VAL A 205 -2.58 0.54 -4.85
CA VAL A 205 -3.27 -0.56 -5.54
C VAL A 205 -3.45 -1.77 -4.62
N HIS A 206 -2.44 -2.09 -3.81
CA HIS A 206 -2.52 -3.22 -2.89
C HIS A 206 -3.52 -2.95 -1.74
N ILE A 207 -3.57 -1.73 -1.18
CA ILE A 207 -4.59 -1.35 -0.18
C ILE A 207 -6.00 -1.51 -0.75
N LEU A 208 -6.24 -1.00 -1.96
CA LEU A 208 -7.53 -1.12 -2.63
C LEU A 208 -7.89 -2.59 -2.91
N SER A 209 -6.92 -3.43 -3.27
CA SER A 209 -7.13 -4.87 -3.46
C SER A 209 -7.65 -5.55 -2.19
N VAL A 210 -7.01 -5.30 -1.04
CA VAL A 210 -7.45 -5.88 0.25
C VAL A 210 -8.81 -5.32 0.65
N LEU A 211 -9.03 -4.01 0.50
CA LEU A 211 -10.31 -3.36 0.79
C LEU A 211 -11.47 -3.97 -0.01
N VAL A 212 -11.27 -4.18 -1.32
CA VAL A 212 -12.26 -4.85 -2.20
C VAL A 212 -12.56 -6.25 -1.70
N GLN A 213 -11.54 -7.05 -1.36
CA GLN A 213 -11.74 -8.42 -0.89
C GLN A 213 -12.49 -8.48 0.45
N VAL A 214 -12.17 -7.59 1.40
CA VAL A 214 -12.88 -7.51 2.68
C VAL A 214 -14.35 -7.14 2.47
N LEU A 215 -14.63 -6.12 1.66
CA LEU A 215 -15.99 -5.69 1.37
C LEU A 215 -16.78 -6.78 0.63
N ALA A 216 -16.17 -7.48 -0.32
CA ALA A 216 -16.79 -8.63 -0.99
C ALA A 216 -17.17 -9.73 0.02
N ALA A 217 -16.24 -10.11 0.91
CA ALA A 217 -16.49 -11.12 1.93
C ALA A 217 -17.68 -10.74 2.83
N MET A 218 -17.76 -9.47 3.26
CA MET A 218 -18.88 -8.98 4.07
C MET A 218 -20.21 -8.93 3.31
N VAL A 219 -20.21 -8.55 2.03
CA VAL A 219 -21.41 -8.52 1.17
C VAL A 219 -21.98 -9.92 0.96
N HIS A 220 -21.13 -10.92 0.71
CA HIS A 220 -21.57 -12.28 0.40
C HIS A 220 -21.80 -13.15 1.65
N ARG A 221 -21.38 -12.72 2.85
CA ARG A 221 -21.54 -13.47 4.12
C ARG A 221 -22.25 -12.67 5.23
N PRO A 222 -23.51 -12.25 5.03
CA PRO A 222 -24.19 -11.31 5.94
C PRO A 222 -24.49 -11.85 7.37
N LYS A 223 -24.29 -13.15 7.66
CA LYS A 223 -24.68 -13.77 8.94
C LYS A 223 -23.54 -14.06 9.91
N ALA A 224 -22.28 -14.02 9.50
CA ALA A 224 -21.17 -14.42 10.37
C ALA A 224 -20.71 -13.31 11.33
N ASN A 225 -20.71 -12.05 10.87
CA ASN A 225 -20.38 -10.87 11.67
C ASN A 225 -21.04 -9.65 11.00
N PRO A 226 -22.25 -9.20 11.40
CA PRO A 226 -22.74 -7.91 10.93
C PRO A 226 -21.72 -6.83 11.32
N PRO A 227 -21.45 -5.81 10.47
CA PRO A 227 -20.50 -4.76 10.82
C PRO A 227 -20.93 -4.10 12.14
N SER A 228 -20.28 -4.46 13.25
CA SER A 228 -20.47 -3.79 14.52
C SER A 228 -19.73 -2.44 14.47
N GLY A 229 -20.43 -1.36 14.81
CA GLY A 229 -19.83 -0.02 14.83
C GLY A 229 -20.11 0.80 13.58
N THR A 230 -19.12 1.60 13.14
CA THR A 230 -19.35 2.83 12.35
C THR A 230 -19.98 2.61 10.96
N LEU A 231 -19.79 1.45 10.31
CA LEU A 231 -20.48 1.12 9.05
C LEU A 231 -21.99 0.90 9.20
N SER A 232 -22.46 0.44 10.36
CA SER A 232 -23.91 0.36 10.64
C SER A 232 -24.60 1.73 10.64
N LYS A 233 -23.82 2.81 10.78
CA LYS A 233 -24.29 4.20 10.73
C LYS A 233 -24.30 4.79 9.32
N THR A 234 -23.69 4.09 8.35
CA THR A 234 -23.68 4.56 6.96
C THR A 234 -25.06 4.39 6.36
N LYS A 235 -25.54 5.42 5.65
CA LYS A 235 -26.81 5.35 4.90
C LYS A 235 -26.67 4.61 3.57
N ILE A 236 -25.44 4.24 3.19
CA ILE A 236 -25.10 3.64 1.90
C ILE A 236 -24.98 2.12 2.11
N PRO A 237 -25.76 1.31 1.39
CA PRO A 237 -25.62 -0.14 1.36
C PRO A 237 -24.18 -0.61 1.11
N LEU A 238 -23.73 -1.59 1.89
CA LEU A 238 -22.40 -2.19 1.75
C LEU A 238 -22.06 -2.69 0.33
N PRO A 239 -23.01 -3.26 -0.45
CA PRO A 239 -22.75 -3.57 -1.84
C PRO A 239 -22.34 -2.34 -2.64
N GLU A 240 -23.00 -1.20 -2.49
CA GLU A 240 -22.68 0.02 -3.25
C GLU A 240 -21.27 0.52 -2.93
N ILE A 241 -20.90 0.49 -1.64
CA ILE A 241 -19.53 0.79 -1.18
C ILE A 241 -18.51 -0.17 -1.83
N HIS A 242 -18.80 -1.48 -1.83
CA HIS A 242 -17.93 -2.47 -2.49
C HIS A 242 -17.74 -2.17 -3.98
N GLY A 243 -18.82 -1.87 -4.71
CA GLY A 243 -18.75 -1.51 -6.13
C GLY A 243 -17.91 -0.26 -6.38
N ALA A 244 -18.01 0.73 -5.49
CA ALA A 244 -17.19 1.94 -5.52
C ALA A 244 -15.70 1.67 -5.38
N CYS A 245 -15.31 0.89 -4.38
CA CYS A 245 -13.93 0.49 -4.18
C CYS A 245 -13.41 -0.36 -5.34
N LEU A 246 -14.22 -1.23 -5.92
CA LEU A 246 -13.81 -2.09 -7.04
C LEU A 246 -13.54 -1.30 -8.33
N CYS A 247 -14.38 -0.33 -8.66
CA CYS A 247 -14.11 0.59 -9.79
C CYS A 247 -12.81 1.37 -9.55
N GLN A 248 -12.61 1.91 -8.35
CA GLN A 248 -11.40 2.65 -8.01
C GLN A 248 -10.15 1.76 -8.09
N PHE A 249 -10.25 0.52 -7.63
CA PHE A 249 -9.21 -0.49 -7.76
C PHE A 249 -8.87 -0.76 -9.23
N ALA A 250 -9.86 -1.02 -10.08
CA ALA A 250 -9.65 -1.27 -11.50
C ALA A 250 -8.95 -0.10 -12.20
N GLU A 251 -9.38 1.14 -11.93
CA GLU A 251 -8.73 2.34 -12.48
C GLU A 251 -7.31 2.55 -11.93
N ALA A 252 -7.08 2.31 -10.64
CA ALA A 252 -5.76 2.39 -10.04
C ALA A 252 -4.79 1.35 -10.64
N VAL A 253 -5.25 0.12 -10.88
CA VAL A 253 -4.46 -0.93 -11.54
C VAL A 253 -4.10 -0.53 -12.97
N LYS A 254 -5.05 0.02 -13.75
CA LYS A 254 -4.78 0.50 -15.12
C LYS A 254 -3.79 1.65 -15.15
N GLY A 255 -3.96 2.63 -14.26
CA GLY A 255 -3.05 3.77 -14.14
C GLY A 255 -1.64 3.30 -13.81
N MET A 256 -1.54 2.45 -12.79
CA MET A 256 -0.28 1.91 -12.29
C MET A 256 0.37 0.97 -13.30
N TYR A 257 -0.23 -0.18 -13.61
CA TYR A 257 0.41 -1.28 -14.36
C TYR A 257 0.11 -1.28 -15.85
N GLY A 258 -0.86 -0.50 -16.31
CA GLY A 258 -1.31 -0.44 -17.69
C GLY A 258 -2.53 -1.28 -17.98
N ALA A 259 -3.41 -0.76 -18.84
CA ALA A 259 -4.61 -1.46 -19.30
C ALA A 259 -4.31 -2.78 -20.04
N ASP A 260 -3.11 -2.90 -20.61
CA ASP A 260 -2.61 -4.11 -21.26
C ASP A 260 -1.95 -5.12 -20.29
N SER A 261 -1.89 -4.81 -18.99
CA SER A 261 -1.40 -5.77 -17.99
C SER A 261 -2.44 -6.86 -17.72
N ALA A 262 -1.98 -8.06 -17.42
CA ALA A 262 -2.76 -9.17 -16.91
C ALA A 262 -3.49 -8.77 -15.62
N PHE A 263 -2.86 -7.95 -14.77
CA PHE A 263 -3.49 -7.47 -13.55
C PHE A 263 -4.69 -6.56 -13.86
N ALA A 264 -4.54 -5.61 -14.80
CA ALA A 264 -5.65 -4.74 -15.21
C ALA A 264 -6.79 -5.54 -15.86
N ARG A 265 -6.47 -6.50 -16.73
CA ARG A 265 -7.48 -7.38 -17.33
C ARG A 265 -8.23 -8.21 -16.27
N ALA A 266 -7.54 -8.73 -15.27
CA ALA A 266 -8.17 -9.46 -14.17
C ALA A 266 -9.07 -8.55 -13.33
N ALA A 267 -8.63 -7.33 -13.04
CA ALA A 267 -9.44 -6.34 -12.32
C ALA A 267 -10.69 -5.92 -13.12
N ASP A 268 -10.58 -5.75 -14.43
CA ASP A 268 -11.73 -5.47 -15.32
C ASP A 268 -12.70 -6.65 -15.39
N GLN A 269 -12.19 -7.90 -15.49
CA GLN A 269 -13.05 -9.09 -15.46
C GLN A 269 -13.81 -9.22 -14.14
N LEU A 270 -13.14 -8.93 -13.01
CA LEU A 270 -13.78 -8.92 -11.69
C LEU A 270 -14.87 -7.84 -11.62
N LEU A 271 -14.58 -6.63 -12.12
CA LEU A 271 -15.54 -5.54 -12.18
C LEU A 271 -16.73 -5.88 -13.07
N GLU A 272 -16.50 -6.41 -14.27
CA GLU A 272 -17.56 -6.85 -15.18
C GLU A 272 -18.43 -7.94 -14.56
N TRP A 273 -17.83 -8.92 -13.89
CA TRP A 273 -18.56 -9.99 -13.20
C TRP A 273 -19.47 -9.42 -12.11
N GLU A 274 -18.93 -8.60 -11.21
CA GLU A 274 -19.70 -7.92 -10.15
C GLU A 274 -20.81 -7.03 -10.74
N MET A 275 -20.50 -6.23 -11.76
CA MET A 275 -21.48 -5.37 -12.42
C MET A 275 -22.57 -6.16 -13.13
N ASN A 276 -22.25 -7.31 -13.71
CA ASN A 276 -23.23 -8.16 -14.38
C ASN A 276 -24.13 -8.89 -13.39
N GLU A 277 -23.60 -9.35 -12.25
CA GLU A 277 -24.42 -9.88 -11.15
C GLU A 277 -25.34 -8.79 -10.58
N ARG A 278 -24.88 -7.54 -10.50
CA ARG A 278 -25.68 -6.40 -10.01
C ARG A 278 -26.66 -5.83 -11.03
N ARG A 279 -26.35 -5.88 -12.33
CA ARG A 279 -27.27 -5.48 -13.41
C ARG A 279 -28.52 -6.36 -13.46
N LYS A 280 -28.46 -7.59 -12.95
CA LYS A 280 -29.65 -8.41 -12.71
C LYS A 280 -30.59 -7.79 -11.66
N LEU A 281 -30.13 -6.79 -10.90
CA LEU A 281 -30.86 -6.11 -9.82
C LEU A 281 -31.27 -4.64 -10.15
N MET A 282 -30.57 -3.88 -11.02
CA MET A 282 -30.91 -2.46 -11.37
C MET A 282 -30.39 -1.97 -12.76
N SER A 283 -30.90 -0.85 -13.31
CA SER A 283 -30.54 -0.29 -14.63
C SER A 283 -29.28 0.62 -14.66
N ASN A 284 -28.58 0.66 -15.81
CA ASN A 284 -27.24 1.26 -15.99
C ASN A 284 -27.11 2.77 -15.68
N ASP A 285 -28.05 3.61 -16.11
CA ASP A 285 -27.85 5.07 -16.11
C ASP A 285 -28.06 5.73 -14.73
N GLY A 286 -28.86 5.12 -13.86
CA GLY A 286 -29.05 5.57 -12.48
C GLY A 286 -27.85 5.27 -11.58
N PHE A 287 -27.10 4.21 -11.89
CA PHE A 287 -26.01 3.71 -11.05
C PHE A 287 -24.79 4.63 -11.05
N ILE A 288 -24.30 5.09 -12.22
CA ILE A 288 -23.07 5.92 -12.29
C ILE A 288 -23.25 7.29 -11.62
N ALA A 289 -24.44 7.88 -11.71
CA ALA A 289 -24.74 9.17 -11.07
C ALA A 289 -24.83 9.03 -9.53
N GLN A 290 -25.46 7.96 -9.05
CA GLN A 290 -25.58 7.65 -7.63
C GLN A 290 -24.21 7.30 -7.00
N PHE A 291 -23.42 6.51 -7.72
CA PHE A 291 -22.05 6.12 -7.39
C PHE A 291 -21.11 7.31 -7.10
N ARG A 292 -21.11 8.35 -7.96
CA ARG A 292 -20.26 9.55 -7.77
C ARG A 292 -20.65 10.35 -6.51
N LYS A 293 -21.95 10.33 -6.17
CA LYS A 293 -22.50 11.02 -5.01
C LYS A 293 -22.15 10.30 -3.71
N GLU A 294 -22.20 8.97 -3.73
CA GLU A 294 -21.85 8.10 -2.61
C GLU A 294 -20.34 8.08 -2.33
N TYR A 295 -19.54 8.08 -3.39
CA TYR A 295 -18.07 8.20 -3.32
C TYR A 295 -17.62 9.45 -2.56
N SER A 296 -18.26 10.60 -2.80
CA SER A 296 -17.93 11.85 -2.08
C SER A 296 -18.33 11.80 -0.60
N ALA A 297 -19.38 11.06 -0.26
CA ALA A 297 -19.86 10.93 1.12
C ALA A 297 -18.99 9.99 1.97
N LEU A 298 -18.36 8.98 1.36
CA LEU A 298 -17.45 8.06 2.04
C LEU A 298 -16.15 8.78 2.48
N PHE A 299 -15.61 9.64 1.62
CA PHE A 299 -14.43 10.47 1.94
C PHE A 299 -14.74 11.52 3.03
N GLN A 300 -15.87 12.22 2.94
CA GLN A 300 -16.31 13.16 3.99
C GLN A 300 -16.55 12.49 5.35
N TRP A 301 -16.92 11.21 5.36
CA TRP A 301 -17.08 10.43 6.59
C TRP A 301 -15.73 10.02 7.20
N ALA A 302 -14.73 9.69 6.38
CA ALA A 302 -13.39 9.35 6.84
C ALA A 302 -12.67 10.56 7.46
N ASP A 303 -12.90 11.77 6.92
CA ASP A 303 -12.35 13.04 7.45
C ASP A 303 -13.00 13.50 8.77
N ALA A 304 -14.13 12.91 9.16
CA ALA A 304 -14.95 13.37 10.30
C ALA A 304 -14.75 12.56 11.60
N GLN A 305 -13.77 11.65 11.65
CA GLN A 305 -13.40 10.84 12.82
C GLN A 305 -11.99 11.16 13.29
#